data_AF-A0A7V5IFV5-F1
#
_entry.id   AF-A0A7V5IFV5-F1
#
_cell.length_a   1.000
_cell.length_b   1.000
_cell.length_c   1.000
_cell.angle_alpha   90.00
_cell.angle_beta   90.00
_cell.angle_gamma   90.00
#
_symmetry.space_group_name_H-M   'P 1'
#
loop_
_entity.id
_entity.type
_entity.pdbx_description
1 polymer ?
#
loop_
_entity_poly.entity_id
_entity_poly.type
_entity_poly.pdbx_seq_one_letter_code
_entity_poly.pdbx_strand_id
1 'polypeptide(L)'
;MGAVLTMANEKQAYTLSDRGTYLAYRGKIELKILCEKDPVLINPYGIIAVNPARFPQVKYVYAMAYIGWLTSPAGQKIIREFGKDKFGQPLFTPLAITDQPK
;
A
#
# COMPACT_ATOMS: atom_id res chain seq x y z
N MET A 1 -11.60 -3.73 7.39
CA MET A 1 -12.17 -3.93 6.04
C MET A 1 -12.74 -5.33 5.79
N GLY A 2 -12.11 -6.43 6.23
CA GLY A 2 -12.61 -7.80 5.95
C GLY A 2 -14.09 -8.05 6.29
N ALA A 3 -14.56 -7.63 7.47
CA ALA A 3 -15.97 -7.76 7.85
C ALA A 3 -16.93 -7.00 6.90
N VAL A 4 -16.49 -5.88 6.32
CA VAL A 4 -17.30 -5.10 5.36
C VAL A 4 -17.42 -5.86 4.04
N LEU A 5 -16.34 -6.52 3.58
CA LEU A 5 -16.40 -7.39 2.39
C LEU A 5 -17.34 -8.57 2.61
N THR A 6 -17.28 -9.22 3.77
CA THR A 6 -18.20 -10.32 4.12
C THR A 6 -19.65 -9.84 4.11
N MET A 7 -19.94 -8.72 4.77
CA MET A 7 -21.29 -8.15 4.80
C MET A 7 -21.78 -7.75 3.40
N ALA A 8 -20.92 -7.10 2.59
CA ALA A 8 -21.27 -6.72 1.23
C ALA A 8 -21.54 -7.95 0.36
N ASN A 9 -20.79 -9.03 0.55
CA ASN A 9 -21.02 -10.31 -0.10
C ASN A 9 -22.37 -10.92 0.29
N GLU A 10 -22.67 -11.00 1.59
CA GLU A 10 -23.95 -11.53 2.09
C GLU A 10 -25.15 -10.71 1.61
N LYS A 11 -24.99 -9.37 1.54
CA LYS A 11 -26.05 -8.45 1.11
C LYS A 11 -26.12 -8.25 -0.40
N GLN A 12 -25.23 -8.86 -1.17
CA GLN A 12 -25.09 -8.64 -2.62
C GLN A 12 -24.98 -7.13 -2.96
N ALA A 13 -24.17 -6.41 -2.19
CA ALA A 13 -24.00 -4.96 -2.26
C ALA A 13 -22.59 -4.57 -2.74
N TYR A 14 -22.42 -3.29 -3.02
CA TYR A 14 -21.11 -2.71 -3.35
C TYR A 14 -20.39 -2.20 -2.10
N THR A 15 -19.05 -2.25 -2.13
CA THR A 15 -18.21 -1.59 -1.14
C THR A 15 -16.89 -1.16 -1.77
N LEU A 16 -16.31 -0.08 -1.25
CA LEU A 16 -14.92 0.25 -1.47
C LEU A 16 -14.05 -0.58 -0.52
N SER A 17 -12.93 -1.10 -1.02
CA SER A 17 -11.93 -1.81 -0.22
C SER A 17 -10.56 -1.63 -0.85
N ASP A 18 -9.52 -1.66 -0.02
CA ASP A 18 -8.15 -1.75 -0.52
C ASP A 18 -7.91 -3.11 -1.20
N ARG A 19 -6.94 -3.13 -2.12
CA ARG A 19 -6.59 -4.30 -2.93
C ARG A 19 -6.07 -5.47 -2.08
N GLY A 20 -5.29 -5.20 -1.03
CA GLY A 20 -4.72 -6.22 -0.17
C GLY A 20 -5.79 -7.01 0.58
N THR A 21 -6.76 -6.31 1.18
CA THR A 21 -7.90 -6.94 1.85
C THR A 21 -8.72 -7.76 0.86
N TYR A 22 -9.05 -7.24 -0.33
CA TYR A 22 -9.79 -7.99 -1.35
C TYR A 22 -9.07 -9.30 -1.73
N LEU A 23 -7.76 -9.24 -2.00
CA LEU A 23 -6.99 -10.43 -2.39
C LEU A 23 -6.91 -11.48 -1.28
N ALA A 24 -6.86 -11.07 -0.01
CA ALA A 24 -6.90 -11.99 1.12
C ALA A 24 -8.27 -12.67 1.29
N TYR A 25 -9.35 -12.06 0.81
CA TYR A 25 -10.72 -12.56 0.94
C TYR A 25 -11.30 -13.15 -0.36
N ARG A 26 -10.63 -13.01 -1.52
CA ARG A 26 -11.16 -13.43 -2.83
C ARG A 26 -11.59 -14.90 -2.93
N GLY A 27 -11.07 -15.77 -2.05
CA GLY A 27 -11.47 -17.19 -1.97
C GLY A 27 -12.60 -17.47 -0.98
N LYS A 28 -13.14 -16.43 -0.33
CA LYS A 28 -14.18 -16.48 0.71
C LYS A 28 -15.44 -15.68 0.34
N ILE A 29 -15.39 -14.96 -0.77
CA ILE A 29 -16.45 -14.06 -1.25
C ILE A 29 -16.62 -14.26 -2.77
N GLU A 30 -17.79 -13.91 -3.29
CA GLU A 30 -18.14 -13.93 -4.71
C GLU A 30 -18.12 -12.53 -5.35
N LEU A 31 -17.84 -11.49 -4.55
CA LEU A 31 -17.72 -10.11 -5.01
C LEU A 31 -16.66 -9.98 -6.11
N LYS A 32 -16.99 -9.22 -7.16
CA LYS A 32 -16.10 -8.92 -8.28
C LYS A 32 -15.63 -7.47 -8.23
N ILE A 33 -14.44 -7.22 -8.77
CA ILE A 33 -13.95 -5.86 -8.96
C ILE A 33 -14.72 -5.21 -10.10
N LEU A 34 -15.31 -4.03 -9.84
CA LEU A 34 -16.03 -3.25 -10.84
C LEU A 34 -15.29 -1.97 -11.25
N CYS A 35 -14.48 -1.42 -10.35
CA CYS A 35 -13.68 -0.24 -10.58
C CYS A 35 -12.32 -0.42 -9.90
N GLU A 36 -11.25 -0.12 -10.63
CA GLU A 36 -9.88 -0.10 -10.13
C GLU A 36 -9.00 0.82 -10.99
N LYS A 37 -7.84 1.23 -10.48
CA LYS A 37 -6.82 2.03 -11.17
C LYS A 37 -7.24 3.46 -11.56
N ASP A 38 -8.45 3.88 -11.20
CA ASP A 38 -8.82 5.28 -11.31
C ASP A 38 -7.87 6.15 -10.45
N PRO A 39 -7.35 7.28 -10.97
CA PRO A 39 -6.48 8.17 -10.23
C PRO A 39 -7.01 8.58 -8.84
N VAL A 40 -8.33 8.70 -8.66
CA VAL A 40 -8.92 9.06 -7.36
C VAL A 40 -8.80 7.95 -6.31
N LEU A 41 -8.53 6.72 -6.75
CA LEU A 41 -8.36 5.55 -5.88
C LEU A 41 -6.89 5.32 -5.48
N ILE A 42 -5.96 6.15 -5.98
CA ILE A 42 -4.56 6.06 -5.59
C ILE A 42 -4.42 6.49 -4.13
N ASN A 43 -3.81 5.62 -3.32
CA ASN A 43 -3.53 5.85 -1.92
C ASN A 43 -2.00 5.97 -1.69
N PRO A 44 -1.40 7.16 -1.89
CA PRO A 44 0.04 7.33 -1.79
C PRO A 44 0.50 7.33 -0.33
N TYR A 45 1.67 6.72 -0.10
CA TYR A 45 2.31 6.72 1.21
C TYR A 45 3.48 7.69 1.24
N GLY A 46 3.60 8.44 2.35
CA GLY A 46 4.73 9.29 2.66
C GLY A 46 5.41 8.84 3.94
N ILE A 47 6.74 9.03 4.01
CA ILE A 47 7.52 8.86 5.23
C ILE A 47 8.08 10.22 5.64
N ILE A 48 7.87 10.61 6.90
CA ILE A 48 8.17 11.95 7.39
C ILE A 48 8.96 11.82 8.70
N ALA A 49 10.16 12.39 8.74
CA ALA A 49 10.93 12.47 9.97
C ALA A 49 10.30 13.48 10.94
N VAL A 50 10.21 13.11 12.22
CA VAL A 50 9.72 14.01 13.26
C VAL A 50 10.70 15.17 13.44
N ASN A 51 10.18 16.40 13.55
CA ASN A 51 10.98 17.61 13.66
C ASN A 51 11.83 17.63 14.97
N PRO A 52 13.17 17.57 14.88
CA PRO A 52 14.04 17.52 16.06
C PRO A 52 14.15 18.87 16.79
N ALA A 53 13.89 20.00 16.12
CA ALA A 53 13.87 21.31 16.77
C ALA A 53 12.69 21.43 17.77
N ARG A 54 11.58 20.72 17.49
CA ARG A 54 10.42 20.66 18.38
C ARG A 54 10.51 19.51 19.38
N PHE A 55 11.13 18.39 18.99
CA PHE A 55 11.26 17.19 19.82
C PHE A 55 12.73 16.73 19.89
N PRO A 56 13.56 17.31 20.78
CA PRO A 56 15.00 17.07 20.79
C PRO A 56 15.44 15.62 21.03
N GLN A 57 14.58 14.82 21.66
CA GLN A 57 14.85 13.42 22.00
C GLN A 57 14.69 12.46 20.81
N VAL A 58 14.10 12.90 19.70
CA VAL A 58 13.84 12.03 18.54
C VAL A 58 15.14 11.62 17.87
N LYS A 59 15.16 10.40 17.33
CA LYS A 59 16.33 9.84 16.67
C LYS A 59 16.39 10.25 15.20
N TYR A 60 16.54 11.56 14.95
CA TYR A 60 16.44 12.14 13.61
C TYR A 60 17.41 11.52 12.60
N VAL A 61 18.67 11.30 12.99
CA VAL A 61 19.68 10.69 12.11
C VAL A 61 19.26 9.29 11.66
N TYR A 62 18.73 8.46 12.56
CA TYR A 62 18.23 7.13 12.20
C TYR A 62 16.96 7.18 11.36
N ALA A 63 16.05 8.13 11.63
CA ALA A 63 14.89 8.36 10.79
C ALA A 63 15.29 8.72 9.34
N MET A 64 16.26 9.62 9.17
CA MET A 64 16.77 10.00 7.85
C MET A 64 17.50 8.85 7.16
N ALA A 65 18.28 8.05 7.89
CA ALA A 65 18.91 6.85 7.34
C ALA A 65 17.86 5.85 6.84
N TYR A 66 16.78 5.65 7.60
CA TYR A 66 15.68 4.77 7.19
C TYR A 66 14.91 5.32 5.99
N ILE A 67 14.63 6.63 5.95
CA ILE A 67 14.03 7.29 4.78
C ILE A 67 14.88 7.04 3.54
N GLY A 68 16.19 7.32 3.63
CA GLY A 68 17.13 7.12 2.52
C GLY A 68 17.16 5.67 2.04
N TRP A 69 17.17 4.69 2.96
CA TRP A 69 17.09 3.27 2.60
C TRP A 69 15.76 2.90 1.96
N LEU A 70 14.63 3.35 2.51
CA LEU A 70 13.29 3.04 2.01
C LEU A 70 13.09 3.59 0.59
N THR A 71 13.62 4.78 0.30
CA THR A 71 13.58 5.41 -1.03
C THR A 71 14.70 4.96 -1.97
N SER A 72 15.64 4.12 -1.52
CA SER A 72 16.72 3.59 -2.35
C SER A 72 16.25 2.55 -3.37
N PRO A 73 17.06 2.20 -4.39
CA PRO A 73 16.73 1.11 -5.31
C PRO A 73 16.42 -0.21 -4.59
N ALA A 74 17.14 -0.53 -3.50
CA ALA A 74 16.91 -1.74 -2.73
C ALA A 74 15.55 -1.72 -2.02
N GLY A 75 15.21 -0.62 -1.34
CA GLY A 75 13.92 -0.46 -0.67
C GLY A 75 12.75 -0.50 -1.66
N GLN A 76 12.86 0.23 -2.77
CA GLN A 76 11.83 0.24 -3.81
C GLN A 76 11.68 -1.12 -4.51
N LYS A 77 12.76 -1.90 -4.67
CA LYS A 77 12.70 -3.28 -5.17
C LYS A 77 11.90 -4.18 -4.23
N ILE A 78 12.14 -4.09 -2.91
CA ILE A 78 11.38 -4.87 -1.92
C ILE A 78 9.88 -4.53 -2.02
N ILE A 79 9.54 -3.23 -2.10
CA ILE A 79 8.15 -2.79 -2.27
C ILE A 79 7.52 -3.38 -3.54
N ARG A 80 8.25 -3.34 -4.67
CA ARG A 80 7.80 -3.86 -5.96
C ARG A 80 7.55 -5.37 -5.94
N GLU A 81 8.34 -6.14 -5.20
CA GLU A 81 8.21 -7.61 -5.14
C GLU A 81 7.20 -8.09 -4.09
N PHE A 82 6.86 -7.24 -3.12
CA PHE A 82 6.02 -7.64 -1.99
C PHE A 82 4.64 -8.16 -2.41
N GLY A 83 4.34 -9.38 -1.99
CA GLY A 83 3.04 -10.06 -2.19
C GLY A 83 2.87 -10.80 -3.51
N LYS A 84 3.83 -10.70 -4.45
CA LYS A 84 3.75 -11.43 -5.73
C LYS A 84 3.69 -12.94 -5.55
N ASP A 85 4.52 -13.47 -4.66
CA ASP A 85 4.59 -14.88 -4.30
C ASP A 85 3.24 -15.42 -3.79
N LYS A 86 2.52 -14.62 -2.99
CA LYS A 86 1.27 -15.02 -2.35
C LYS A 86 0.03 -14.76 -3.19
N PHE A 87 0.02 -13.66 -3.95
CA PHE A 87 -1.19 -13.17 -4.61
C PHE A 87 -1.09 -13.16 -6.14
N GLY A 88 0.06 -13.53 -6.71
CA GLY A 88 0.33 -13.50 -8.15
C GLY A 88 0.53 -12.09 -8.71
N GLN A 89 0.52 -11.06 -7.86
CA GLN A 89 0.68 -9.65 -8.25
C GLN A 89 1.26 -8.84 -7.08
N PRO A 90 1.95 -7.73 -7.35
CA PRO A 90 2.45 -6.86 -6.28
C PRO A 90 1.29 -6.21 -5.52
N LEU A 91 1.46 -6.03 -4.22
CA LEU A 91 0.48 -5.29 -3.39
C LEU A 91 0.70 -3.78 -3.41
N PHE A 92 1.92 -3.34 -3.71
CA PHE A 92 2.30 -1.93 -3.71
C PHE A 92 3.09 -1.59 -4.98
N THR A 93 2.96 -0.33 -5.40
CA THR A 93 3.73 0.24 -6.51
C THR A 93 4.73 1.24 -5.96
N PRO A 94 6.05 1.07 -6.18
CA PRO A 94 7.05 2.04 -5.74
C PRO A 94 6.88 3.38 -6.47
N LEU A 95 7.05 4.49 -5.75
CA LEU A 95 6.89 5.86 -6.28
C LEU A 95 8.16 6.71 -6.18
N ALA A 96 9.13 6.35 -5.33
CA ALA A 96 10.31 7.19 -5.11
C ALA A 96 11.33 7.07 -6.26
N ILE A 97 11.38 5.91 -6.92
CA ILE A 97 12.20 5.65 -8.11
C ILE A 97 11.30 4.95 -9.12
N THR A 98 11.07 5.60 -10.25
CA THR A 98 10.16 5.14 -11.31
C THR A 98 10.82 5.29 -12.67
N ASP A 99 10.72 4.24 -13.49
CA ASP A 99 11.15 4.22 -14.88
C ASP A 99 10.05 4.74 -15.84
N GLN A 100 8.85 5.00 -15.30
CA GLN A 100 7.71 5.54 -16.03
C GLN A 100 7.72 7.08 -15.90
N PRO A 101 7.51 7.83 -16.99
CA PRO A 101 7.34 9.28 -16.92
C PRO A 101 6.12 9.63 -16.05
N LYS A 102 6.25 10.70 -15.27
CA LYS A 102 5.17 11.25 -14.45
C LYS A 102 4.11 11.93 -15.30
#